data_AF-A0A7S1YB79-F1
#
_entry.id   AF-A0A7S1YB79-F1
#
_cell.length_a   1.000
_cell.length_b   1.000
_cell.length_c   1.000
_cell.angle_alpha   90.00
_cell.angle_beta   90.00
_cell.angle_gamma   90.00
#
_symmetry.space_group_name_H-M   'P 1'
#
loop_
_entity.id
_entity.type
_entity.pdbx_description
1 polymer ?
#
loop_
_entity_poly.entity_id
_entity_poly.type
_entity_poly.pdbx_seq_one_letter_code
_entity_poly.pdbx_strand_id
1 'polypeptide(L)'
;GNDGDDDDDGGDDDDELAVVARLAQRVSPSPHTRAKAAYYGRVIIATIPFLVELRSLLDWTVTPTSLEWYDWLKVADMQRSLESAQINRLYDSLGRKESLDERGRVVRSVKLTCGGVLFLLLVLVVWFPLFFFSSANFSNVANPVVQVEVRAGFEGWQPLYSYDTTDVPQLSADAQVQLRVDNPSLPSSLLRAAQRVAARVWSDSRWTLTTPSQAALLHRLNGTENTLSFFLSIDMAREQTAFADSFYRSRSVLLDAATRHTLALGLAVNTTHPPPTARVDDCYPAVLRLPCVGATSPALVPSSVGQREPCYLAIVTTDDGIDGSTEPDRWLQVSADANHTRGLTVVVLPDQAPEGFAASLATTGLIGVYLTFVLSIGRFLRVYVTGIARDIPFEDMRTPQRILAIIADLATAREAGAFGLERDLYRVLLNLYLSQEQLRRFTAKEHAD
;
A
#
# COMPACT_ATOMS: atom_id res chain seq x y z
N GLY A 1 -60.84 -61.05 -65.53
CA GLY A 1 -59.43 -61.26 -65.83
C GLY A 1 -58.66 -60.14 -65.17
N ASN A 2 -57.74 -60.55 -64.29
CA ASN A 2 -56.57 -59.83 -63.77
C ASN A 2 -56.76 -58.81 -62.62
N ASP A 3 -56.68 -59.34 -61.39
CA ASP A 3 -55.63 -59.15 -60.36
C ASP A 3 -54.97 -57.78 -60.10
N GLY A 4 -54.76 -57.56 -58.78
CA GLY A 4 -53.80 -56.64 -58.14
C GLY A 4 -54.47 -55.52 -57.35
N ASP A 5 -54.18 -55.22 -56.09
CA ASP A 5 -53.39 -55.82 -54.99
C ASP A 5 -53.83 -55.00 -53.75
N ASP A 6 -54.06 -55.67 -52.63
CA ASP A 6 -54.32 -55.04 -51.33
C ASP A 6 -52.99 -54.52 -50.77
N ASP A 7 -52.93 -53.23 -50.38
CA ASP A 7 -51.91 -52.76 -49.44
C ASP A 7 -52.54 -51.80 -48.43
N ASP A 8 -52.42 -52.24 -47.18
CA ASP A 8 -52.84 -51.66 -45.92
C ASP A 8 -51.74 -50.68 -45.46
N ASP A 9 -51.98 -49.37 -45.57
CA ASP A 9 -51.02 -48.32 -45.21
C ASP A 9 -51.66 -47.37 -44.18
N GLY A 10 -51.63 -47.80 -42.92
CA GLY A 10 -52.19 -47.07 -41.77
C GLY A 10 -51.35 -47.20 -40.50
N GLY A 11 -50.05 -47.53 -40.63
CA GLY A 11 -49.17 -47.86 -39.50
C GLY A 11 -47.96 -46.92 -39.27
N ASP A 12 -47.58 -46.08 -40.22
CA ASP A 12 -46.27 -45.40 -40.17
C ASP A 12 -46.24 -44.06 -39.41
N ASP A 13 -47.36 -43.33 -39.29
CA ASP A 13 -47.37 -42.00 -38.66
C ASP A 13 -47.21 -42.05 -37.12
N ASP A 14 -47.73 -43.09 -36.47
CA ASP A 14 -47.60 -43.27 -35.00
C ASP A 14 -46.18 -43.71 -34.60
N ASP A 15 -45.49 -44.43 -35.48
CA ASP A 15 -44.11 -44.87 -35.27
C ASP A 15 -43.09 -43.74 -35.50
N GLU A 16 -43.33 -42.84 -36.46
CA GLU A 16 -42.50 -41.63 -36.62
C GLU A 16 -42.61 -40.67 -35.43
N LEU A 17 -43.82 -40.45 -34.89
CA LEU A 17 -44.02 -39.65 -33.67
C LEU A 17 -43.35 -40.30 -32.44
N ALA A 18 -43.40 -41.63 -32.34
CA ALA A 18 -42.70 -42.36 -31.28
C ALA A 18 -41.17 -42.29 -31.42
N VAL A 19 -40.64 -42.32 -32.64
CA VAL A 19 -39.21 -42.16 -32.93
C VAL A 19 -38.74 -40.74 -32.65
N VAL A 20 -39.50 -39.72 -33.04
CA VAL A 20 -39.21 -38.31 -32.74
C VAL A 20 -39.28 -38.05 -31.23
N ALA A 21 -40.25 -38.63 -30.51
CA ALA A 21 -40.31 -38.55 -29.05
C ALA A 21 -39.13 -39.25 -28.35
N ARG A 22 -38.68 -40.41 -28.86
CA ARG A 22 -37.48 -41.13 -28.39
C ARG A 22 -36.18 -40.38 -28.70
N LEU A 23 -36.10 -39.70 -29.85
CA LEU A 23 -34.98 -38.83 -30.22
C LEU A 23 -34.96 -37.55 -29.38
N ALA A 24 -36.13 -36.94 -29.11
CA ALA A 24 -36.26 -35.79 -28.22
C ALA A 24 -35.89 -36.13 -26.76
N GLN A 25 -36.24 -37.34 -26.27
CA GLN A 25 -35.78 -37.84 -24.97
C GLN A 25 -34.25 -38.06 -24.92
N ARG A 26 -33.62 -38.46 -26.02
CA ARG A 26 -32.15 -38.60 -26.13
C ARG A 26 -31.40 -37.27 -26.18
N VAL A 27 -32.03 -36.20 -26.68
CA VAL A 27 -31.45 -34.85 -26.71
C VAL A 27 -31.64 -34.11 -25.39
N SER A 28 -32.62 -34.52 -24.56
CA SER A 28 -32.77 -33.94 -23.23
C SER A 28 -31.59 -34.38 -22.33
N PRO A 29 -30.84 -33.44 -21.72
CA PRO A 29 -29.74 -33.79 -20.84
C PRO A 29 -30.23 -34.65 -19.69
N SER A 30 -29.45 -35.69 -19.34
CA SER A 30 -29.80 -36.61 -18.27
C SER A 30 -30.20 -35.85 -17.00
N PRO A 31 -31.13 -36.38 -16.18
CA PRO A 31 -31.59 -35.71 -14.96
C PRO A 31 -30.41 -35.34 -14.03
N HIS A 32 -29.34 -36.12 -14.07
CA HIS A 32 -28.09 -35.85 -13.36
C HIS A 32 -27.28 -34.69 -13.94
N THR A 33 -27.17 -34.57 -15.25
CA THR A 33 -26.50 -33.43 -15.90
C THR A 33 -27.25 -32.13 -15.62
N ARG A 34 -28.60 -32.16 -15.61
CA ARG A 34 -29.45 -31.02 -15.28
C ARG A 34 -29.31 -30.59 -13.83
N ALA A 35 -29.31 -31.54 -12.90
CA ALA A 35 -29.11 -31.26 -11.48
C ALA A 35 -27.71 -30.67 -11.21
N LYS A 36 -26.66 -31.20 -11.83
CA LYS A 36 -25.30 -30.65 -11.76
C LYS A 36 -25.21 -29.23 -12.33
N ALA A 37 -25.78 -28.99 -13.51
CA ALA A 37 -25.79 -27.67 -14.13
C ALA A 37 -26.54 -26.64 -13.27
N ALA A 38 -27.69 -27.01 -12.71
CA ALA A 38 -28.45 -26.15 -11.81
C ALA A 38 -27.69 -25.85 -10.50
N TYR A 39 -27.04 -26.85 -9.93
CA TYR A 39 -26.20 -26.68 -8.74
C TYR A 39 -25.03 -25.72 -9.00
N TYR A 40 -24.22 -25.98 -10.03
CA TYR A 40 -23.08 -25.12 -10.34
C TYR A 40 -23.49 -23.72 -10.79
N GLY A 41 -24.56 -23.58 -11.58
CA GLY A 41 -25.09 -22.28 -11.98
C GLY A 41 -25.49 -21.42 -10.78
N ARG A 42 -26.13 -22.02 -9.78
CA ARG A 42 -26.46 -21.36 -8.52
C ARG A 42 -25.21 -20.94 -7.74
N VAL A 43 -24.24 -21.85 -7.60
CA VAL A 43 -22.97 -21.56 -6.91
C VAL A 43 -22.27 -20.37 -7.58
N ILE A 44 -22.22 -20.32 -8.91
CA ILE A 44 -21.61 -19.22 -9.65
C ILE A 44 -22.32 -17.89 -9.37
N ILE A 45 -23.65 -17.85 -9.48
CA ILE A 45 -24.43 -16.63 -9.21
C ILE A 45 -24.23 -16.15 -7.77
N ALA A 46 -24.18 -17.07 -6.81
CA ALA A 46 -23.95 -16.75 -5.40
C ALA A 46 -22.50 -16.33 -5.08
N THR A 47 -21.53 -16.67 -5.94
CA THR A 47 -20.12 -16.31 -5.74
C THR A 47 -19.82 -14.89 -6.21
N ILE A 48 -20.64 -14.34 -7.12
CA ILE A 48 -20.45 -12.98 -7.63
C ILE A 48 -20.84 -11.99 -6.53
N PRO A 49 -19.90 -11.17 -6.03
CA PRO A 49 -20.20 -10.23 -4.96
C PRO A 49 -21.25 -9.22 -5.41
N PHE A 50 -22.20 -8.90 -4.53
CA PHE A 50 -23.28 -7.93 -4.71
C PHE A 50 -24.36 -8.30 -5.76
N LEU A 51 -24.18 -9.35 -6.56
CA LEU A 51 -25.14 -9.65 -7.63
C LEU A 51 -26.53 -10.00 -7.10
N VAL A 52 -26.58 -10.85 -6.07
CA VAL A 52 -27.84 -11.32 -5.47
C VAL A 52 -28.51 -10.21 -4.66
N GLU A 53 -27.71 -9.40 -3.96
CA GLU A 53 -28.17 -8.27 -3.16
C GLU A 53 -28.77 -7.19 -4.06
N LEU A 54 -28.04 -6.79 -5.11
CA LEU A 54 -28.50 -5.78 -6.07
C LEU A 54 -29.75 -6.24 -6.82
N ARG A 55 -29.80 -7.50 -7.23
CA ARG A 55 -31.01 -8.07 -7.84
C ARG A 55 -32.19 -8.01 -6.88
N SER A 56 -32.02 -8.47 -5.64
CA SER A 56 -33.10 -8.50 -4.66
C SER A 56 -33.62 -7.10 -4.33
N LEU A 57 -32.73 -6.10 -4.28
CA LEU A 57 -33.09 -4.70 -4.10
C LEU A 57 -33.83 -4.14 -5.31
N LEU A 58 -33.32 -4.39 -6.53
CA LEU A 58 -33.97 -3.95 -7.75
C LEU A 58 -35.39 -4.54 -7.87
N ASP A 59 -35.53 -5.84 -7.65
CA ASP A 59 -36.81 -6.54 -7.71
C ASP A 59 -37.80 -5.92 -6.71
N TRP A 60 -37.38 -5.63 -5.48
CA TRP A 60 -38.24 -4.95 -4.48
C TRP A 60 -38.60 -3.51 -4.88
N THR A 61 -37.68 -2.74 -5.46
CA THR A 61 -37.95 -1.34 -5.83
C THR A 61 -38.95 -1.20 -6.98
N VAL A 62 -38.99 -2.17 -7.89
CA VAL A 62 -39.81 -2.09 -9.11
C VAL A 62 -41.15 -2.82 -8.95
N THR A 63 -41.20 -3.86 -8.11
CA THR A 63 -42.43 -4.66 -7.94
C THR A 63 -43.37 -4.05 -6.90
N PRO A 64 -44.66 -3.87 -7.23
CA PRO A 64 -45.64 -3.49 -6.21
C PRO A 64 -45.85 -4.67 -5.26
N THR A 65 -45.60 -4.46 -3.98
CA THR A 65 -45.73 -5.48 -2.92
C THR A 65 -46.24 -4.85 -1.63
N SER A 66 -46.89 -5.66 -0.79
CA SER A 66 -47.28 -5.31 0.56
C SER A 66 -46.17 -5.48 1.61
N LEU A 67 -45.04 -6.08 1.23
CA LEU A 67 -43.93 -6.39 2.13
C LEU A 67 -42.94 -5.23 2.23
N GLU A 68 -42.49 -4.96 3.46
CA GLU A 68 -41.36 -4.07 3.70
C GLU A 68 -40.07 -4.67 3.11
N TRP A 69 -39.08 -3.83 2.82
CA TRP A 69 -37.80 -4.27 2.22
C TRP A 69 -37.14 -5.40 3.03
N TYR A 70 -37.21 -5.35 4.36
CA TYR A 70 -36.59 -6.35 5.22
C TYR A 70 -37.34 -7.68 5.16
N ASP A 71 -38.67 -7.64 5.11
CA ASP A 71 -39.52 -8.82 4.96
C ASP A 71 -39.38 -9.44 3.57
N TRP A 72 -39.20 -8.62 2.53
CA TRP A 72 -38.84 -9.08 1.20
C TRP A 72 -37.52 -9.86 1.20
N LEU A 73 -36.47 -9.30 1.82
CA LEU A 73 -35.17 -9.96 1.93
C LEU A 73 -35.26 -11.30 2.68
N LYS A 74 -36.09 -11.38 3.74
CA LYS A 74 -36.33 -12.65 4.44
C LYS A 74 -36.98 -13.68 3.52
N VAL A 75 -38.00 -13.31 2.75
CA VAL A 75 -38.66 -14.24 1.81
C VAL A 75 -37.68 -14.70 0.73
N ALA A 76 -36.89 -13.78 0.17
CA ALA A 76 -35.87 -14.09 -0.83
C ALA A 76 -34.79 -15.03 -0.26
N ASP A 77 -34.39 -14.84 1.00
CA ASP A 77 -33.41 -15.70 1.68
C ASP A 77 -33.98 -17.09 2.02
N MET A 78 -35.23 -17.16 2.48
CA MET A 78 -35.96 -18.40 2.70
C MET A 78 -36.12 -19.19 1.39
N GLN A 79 -36.52 -18.53 0.30
CA GLN A 79 -36.62 -19.16 -1.01
C GLN A 79 -35.26 -19.72 -1.45
N ARG A 80 -34.19 -18.93 -1.30
CA ARG A 80 -32.83 -19.38 -1.63
C ARG A 80 -32.46 -20.61 -0.79
N SER A 81 -32.61 -20.59 0.52
CA SER A 81 -32.26 -21.75 1.36
C SER A 81 -33.03 -23.03 0.97
N LEU A 82 -34.34 -22.92 0.68
CA LEU A 82 -35.17 -24.06 0.28
C LEU A 82 -34.81 -24.66 -1.08
N GLU A 83 -34.57 -23.81 -2.08
CA GLU A 83 -34.10 -24.25 -3.39
C GLU A 83 -32.72 -24.90 -3.29
N SER A 84 -31.84 -24.37 -2.44
CA SER A 84 -30.53 -24.96 -2.14
C SER A 84 -30.69 -26.36 -1.55
N ALA A 85 -31.55 -26.50 -0.54
CA ALA A 85 -31.88 -27.80 0.04
C ALA A 85 -32.42 -28.77 -1.02
N GLN A 86 -33.37 -28.34 -1.87
CA GLN A 86 -33.92 -29.19 -2.92
C GLN A 86 -32.84 -29.68 -3.91
N ILE A 87 -31.97 -28.78 -4.38
CA ILE A 87 -30.90 -29.14 -5.32
C ILE A 87 -29.87 -30.04 -4.65
N ASN A 88 -29.46 -29.75 -3.41
CA ASN A 88 -28.54 -30.58 -2.63
C ASN A 88 -29.08 -32.00 -2.47
N ARG A 89 -30.38 -32.15 -2.28
CA ARG A 89 -31.04 -33.45 -2.13
C ARG A 89 -31.14 -34.22 -3.44
N LEU A 90 -31.43 -33.53 -4.53
CA LEU A 90 -31.38 -34.13 -5.87
C LEU A 90 -29.95 -34.59 -6.17
N TYR A 91 -28.96 -33.74 -5.92
CA TYR A 91 -27.55 -34.06 -6.08
C TYR A 91 -27.14 -35.26 -5.22
N ASP A 92 -27.51 -35.28 -3.94
CA ASP A 92 -27.26 -36.40 -3.03
C ASP A 92 -27.95 -37.69 -3.49
N SER A 93 -29.22 -37.62 -3.92
CA SER A 93 -29.96 -38.81 -4.38
C SER A 93 -29.33 -39.45 -5.62
N LEU A 94 -28.67 -38.64 -6.45
CA LEU A 94 -28.03 -39.07 -7.69
C LEU A 94 -26.55 -39.46 -7.49
N GLY A 95 -25.84 -38.85 -6.53
CA GLY A 95 -24.38 -38.99 -6.36
C GLY A 95 -23.91 -39.71 -5.08
N ARG A 96 -24.77 -39.91 -4.07
CA ARG A 96 -24.37 -40.52 -2.77
C ARG A 96 -23.86 -41.97 -2.90
N LYS A 97 -24.25 -42.70 -3.95
CA LYS A 97 -23.72 -44.05 -4.21
C LYS A 97 -22.31 -44.04 -4.81
N GLU A 98 -21.88 -42.98 -5.48
CA GLU A 98 -20.53 -42.90 -6.08
C GLU A 98 -19.46 -42.48 -5.06
N SER A 99 -19.84 -41.74 -4.02
CA SER A 99 -18.89 -41.23 -3.01
C SER A 99 -18.66 -42.20 -1.84
N LEU A 100 -19.45 -43.27 -1.74
CA LEU A 100 -19.37 -44.29 -0.69
C LEU A 100 -18.91 -45.63 -1.27
N ASP A 101 -17.88 -46.20 -0.65
CA ASP A 101 -17.40 -47.57 -0.84
C ASP A 101 -18.52 -48.58 -0.50
N GLU A 102 -18.40 -49.84 -0.95
CA GLU A 102 -19.42 -50.90 -0.75
C GLU A 102 -19.75 -51.14 0.74
N ARG A 103 -18.86 -50.71 1.65
CA ARG A 103 -19.03 -50.77 3.11
C ARG A 103 -19.58 -49.48 3.74
N GLY A 104 -20.07 -48.54 2.93
CA GLY A 104 -20.58 -47.23 3.37
C GLY A 104 -19.48 -46.24 3.81
N ARG A 105 -18.22 -46.43 3.40
CA ARG A 105 -17.10 -45.54 3.76
C ARG A 105 -16.86 -44.53 2.64
N VAL A 106 -16.62 -43.25 2.96
CA VAL A 106 -16.24 -42.26 1.94
C VAL A 106 -14.96 -42.70 1.23
N VAL A 107 -15.00 -42.73 -0.11
CA VAL A 107 -13.88 -43.18 -0.95
C VAL A 107 -12.62 -42.34 -0.74
N ARG A 108 -11.44 -42.97 -0.81
CA ARG A 108 -10.16 -42.31 -0.52
C ARG A 108 -9.85 -41.17 -1.49
N SER A 109 -10.22 -41.31 -2.76
CA SER A 109 -10.05 -40.27 -3.79
C SER A 109 -10.79 -38.99 -3.41
N VAL A 110 -12.06 -39.08 -3.00
CA VAL A 110 -12.85 -37.91 -2.58
C VAL A 110 -12.25 -37.25 -1.33
N LYS A 111 -11.75 -38.01 -0.36
CA LYS A 111 -11.06 -37.44 0.81
C LYS A 111 -9.78 -36.69 0.43
N LEU A 112 -8.97 -37.29 -0.45
CA LEU A 112 -7.72 -36.69 -0.90
C LEU A 112 -7.97 -35.44 -1.78
N THR A 113 -8.97 -35.50 -2.66
CA THR A 113 -9.32 -34.37 -3.52
C THR A 113 -9.97 -33.25 -2.72
N CYS A 114 -11.04 -33.48 -1.97
CA CYS A 114 -11.71 -32.40 -1.25
C CYS A 114 -10.89 -31.88 -0.06
N GLY A 115 -10.38 -32.77 0.79
CA GLY A 115 -9.62 -32.39 1.98
C GLY A 115 -8.20 -31.95 1.65
N GLY A 116 -7.52 -32.68 0.76
CA GLY A 116 -6.15 -32.37 0.37
C GLY A 116 -6.02 -31.08 -0.44
N VAL A 117 -6.94 -30.80 -1.38
CA VAL A 117 -6.94 -29.53 -2.11
C VAL A 117 -7.21 -28.35 -1.19
N LEU A 118 -8.20 -28.46 -0.28
CA LEU A 118 -8.48 -27.39 0.69
C LEU A 118 -7.29 -27.14 1.62
N PHE A 119 -6.63 -28.21 2.10
CA PHE A 119 -5.43 -28.10 2.92
C PHE A 119 -4.28 -27.42 2.17
N LEU A 120 -4.00 -27.82 0.92
CA LEU A 120 -2.97 -27.20 0.09
C LEU A 120 -3.28 -25.72 -0.20
N LEU A 121 -4.54 -25.38 -0.46
CA LEU A 121 -4.99 -24.01 -0.66
C LEU A 121 -4.70 -23.18 0.61
N LEU A 122 -5.03 -23.71 1.80
CA LEU A 122 -4.77 -23.01 3.06
C LEU A 122 -3.27 -22.83 3.32
N VAL A 123 -2.44 -23.84 3.06
CA VAL A 123 -0.98 -23.72 3.12
C VAL A 123 -0.48 -22.65 2.15
N LEU A 124 -1.00 -22.64 0.91
CA LEU A 124 -0.66 -21.63 -0.08
C LEU A 124 -1.06 -20.24 0.41
N VAL A 125 -2.24 -20.03 0.98
CA VAL A 125 -2.66 -18.72 1.50
C VAL A 125 -1.72 -18.19 2.57
N VAL A 126 -1.19 -19.05 3.44
CA VAL A 126 -0.25 -18.65 4.50
C VAL A 126 1.15 -18.41 3.93
N TRP A 127 1.61 -19.23 2.98
CA TRP A 127 2.99 -19.20 2.49
C TRP A 127 3.19 -18.30 1.25
N PHE A 128 2.17 -18.13 0.41
CA PHE A 128 2.21 -17.33 -0.80
C PHE A 128 2.67 -15.89 -0.54
N PRO A 129 2.15 -15.18 0.48
CA PRO A 129 2.65 -13.84 0.80
C PRO A 129 4.15 -13.85 1.13
N LEU A 130 4.63 -14.86 1.86
CA LEU A 130 6.05 -14.98 2.21
C LEU A 130 6.92 -15.21 0.97
N PHE A 131 6.50 -16.08 0.06
CA PHE A 131 7.19 -16.29 -1.22
C PHE A 131 7.18 -15.03 -2.09
N PHE A 132 6.06 -14.34 -2.14
CA PHE A 132 5.94 -13.09 -2.88
C PHE A 132 6.92 -12.04 -2.34
N PHE A 133 6.94 -11.84 -1.01
CA PHE A 133 7.88 -10.91 -0.37
C PHE A 133 9.35 -11.33 -0.48
N SER A 134 9.65 -12.63 -0.51
CA SER A 134 11.02 -13.11 -0.69
C SER A 134 11.49 -13.03 -2.14
N SER A 135 10.60 -13.15 -3.13
CA SER A 135 10.94 -13.09 -4.56
C SER A 135 10.93 -11.68 -5.12
N ALA A 136 10.16 -10.77 -4.51
CA ALA A 136 10.21 -9.36 -4.80
C ALA A 136 11.56 -8.82 -4.33
N ASN A 137 12.54 -8.81 -5.23
CA ASN A 137 13.68 -7.92 -5.11
C ASN A 137 13.11 -6.50 -5.16
N PHE A 138 12.72 -5.97 -4.01
CA PHE A 138 12.31 -4.58 -3.88
C PHE A 138 13.48 -3.75 -4.40
N SER A 139 13.29 -3.18 -5.60
CA SER A 139 14.33 -2.42 -6.26
C SER A 139 14.59 -1.18 -5.43
N ASN A 140 15.72 -1.17 -4.76
CA ASN A 140 16.23 0.03 -4.15
C ASN A 140 16.69 0.95 -5.28
N VAL A 141 16.04 2.11 -5.39
CA VAL A 141 16.35 3.13 -6.39
C VAL A 141 17.27 4.17 -5.75
N ALA A 142 18.09 4.81 -6.60
CA ALA A 142 18.93 5.90 -6.16
C ALA A 142 18.06 7.04 -5.61
N ASN A 143 18.46 7.60 -4.47
CA ASN A 143 17.76 8.72 -3.84
C ASN A 143 18.69 9.94 -3.73
N PRO A 144 18.96 10.61 -4.87
CA PRO A 144 19.94 11.69 -4.93
C PRO A 144 19.46 12.94 -4.17
N VAL A 145 20.42 13.72 -3.68
CA VAL A 145 20.18 15.08 -3.19
C VAL A 145 20.04 16.00 -4.40
N VAL A 146 18.98 16.82 -4.40
CA VAL A 146 18.63 17.72 -5.50
C VAL A 146 18.95 19.16 -5.15
N GLN A 147 18.82 19.55 -3.88
CA GLN A 147 19.07 20.92 -3.44
C GLN A 147 19.92 20.91 -2.18
N VAL A 148 20.90 21.82 -2.12
CA VAL A 148 21.73 22.03 -0.94
C VAL A 148 21.82 23.52 -0.66
N GLU A 149 21.62 23.86 0.60
CA GLU A 149 21.76 25.20 1.14
C GLU A 149 22.81 25.19 2.24
N VAL A 150 23.85 26.02 2.10
CA VAL A 150 24.90 26.20 3.10
C VAL A 150 24.79 27.60 3.68
N ARG A 151 24.61 27.68 5.00
CA ARG A 151 24.53 28.95 5.73
C ARG A 151 25.64 29.04 6.75
N ALA A 152 26.33 30.18 6.81
CA ALA A 152 27.36 30.43 7.80
C ALA A 152 27.25 31.82 8.42
N GLY A 153 27.66 31.96 9.67
CA GLY A 153 27.59 33.24 10.35
C GLY A 153 28.06 33.16 11.80
N PHE A 154 27.82 34.23 12.54
CA PHE A 154 28.11 34.29 13.97
C PHE A 154 26.82 34.09 14.77
N GLU A 155 26.88 33.32 15.86
CA GLU A 155 25.71 33.09 16.70
C GLU A 155 25.18 34.41 17.27
N GLY A 156 23.86 34.63 17.12
CA GLY A 156 23.19 35.88 17.51
C GLY A 156 23.01 36.89 16.38
N TRP A 157 23.56 36.64 15.20
CA TRP A 157 23.35 37.44 13.99
C TRP A 157 22.71 36.62 12.86
N GLN A 158 22.17 37.32 11.86
CA GLN A 158 21.72 36.69 10.62
C GLN A 158 22.90 35.99 9.90
N PRO A 159 22.65 34.91 9.14
CA PRO A 159 23.71 34.25 8.38
C PRO A 159 24.33 35.24 7.38
N LEU A 160 25.65 35.33 7.43
CA LEU A 160 26.47 36.25 6.64
C LEU A 160 26.97 35.63 5.34
N TYR A 161 26.85 34.32 5.24
CA TYR A 161 27.11 33.53 4.06
C TYR A 161 25.88 32.66 3.81
N SER A 162 25.35 32.73 2.59
CA SER A 162 24.29 31.85 2.10
C SER A 162 24.69 31.39 0.72
N TYR A 163 24.66 30.08 0.49
CA TYR A 163 24.94 29.49 -0.81
C TYR A 163 23.91 28.41 -1.11
N ASP A 164 23.22 28.55 -2.23
CA ASP A 164 22.18 27.63 -2.68
C ASP A 164 22.55 27.03 -4.03
N THR A 165 22.55 25.70 -4.12
CA THR A 165 22.80 25.00 -5.38
C THR A 165 21.86 23.83 -5.60
N THR A 166 21.50 23.63 -6.86
CA THR A 166 20.83 22.43 -7.36
C THR A 166 21.74 21.52 -8.18
N ASP A 167 22.95 21.99 -8.51
CA ASP A 167 23.96 21.20 -9.23
C ASP A 167 24.78 20.39 -8.23
N VAL A 168 24.36 19.14 -8.02
CA VAL A 168 24.97 18.19 -7.09
C VAL A 168 25.42 16.94 -7.86
N PRO A 169 26.54 17.01 -8.59
CA PRO A 169 26.98 15.93 -9.45
C PRO A 169 27.44 14.70 -8.66
N GLN A 170 27.36 13.53 -9.30
CA GLN A 170 27.92 12.29 -8.77
C GLN A 170 29.44 12.39 -8.64
N LEU A 171 29.98 11.71 -7.63
CA LEU A 171 31.41 11.69 -7.37
C LEU A 171 32.15 10.95 -8.50
N SER A 172 33.28 11.51 -8.97
CA SER A 172 34.12 10.87 -10.00
C SER A 172 34.65 9.51 -9.55
N ALA A 173 34.85 8.58 -10.49
CA ALA A 173 35.31 7.22 -10.19
C ALA A 173 36.60 7.17 -9.36
N ASP A 174 37.58 8.03 -9.66
CA ASP A 174 38.86 8.07 -8.93
C ASP A 174 38.68 8.48 -7.46
N ALA A 175 37.84 9.48 -7.22
CA ALA A 175 37.50 9.92 -5.86
C ALA A 175 36.66 8.88 -5.10
N GLN A 176 35.81 8.10 -5.78
CA GLN A 176 35.11 6.97 -5.15
C GLN A 176 36.08 5.89 -4.68
N VAL A 177 37.15 5.64 -5.43
CA VAL A 177 38.22 4.69 -5.04
C VAL A 177 38.98 5.21 -3.84
N GLN A 178 39.32 6.50 -3.79
CA GLN A 178 39.96 7.10 -2.62
C GLN A 178 39.07 7.00 -1.37
N LEU A 179 37.79 7.35 -1.49
CA LEU A 179 36.83 7.26 -0.39
C LEU A 179 36.66 5.81 0.13
N ARG A 180 36.76 4.81 -0.76
CA ARG A 180 36.76 3.38 -0.41
C ARG A 180 37.99 2.99 0.40
N VAL A 181 39.16 3.51 0.03
CA VAL A 181 40.43 3.24 0.74
C VAL A 181 40.37 3.84 2.14
N ASP A 182 39.88 5.08 2.26
CA ASP A 182 39.76 5.78 3.54
C ASP A 182 38.67 5.19 4.45
N ASN A 183 37.64 4.55 3.86
CA ASN A 183 36.50 4.00 4.59
C ASN A 183 36.14 2.59 4.06
N PRO A 184 36.88 1.54 4.47
CA PRO A 184 36.69 0.19 3.95
C PRO A 184 35.33 -0.43 4.31
N SER A 185 34.68 0.06 5.38
CA SER A 185 33.40 -0.44 5.89
C SER A 185 32.18 -0.01 5.07
N LEU A 186 32.29 0.93 4.13
CA LEU A 186 31.16 1.43 3.36
C LEU A 186 30.70 0.42 2.29
N PRO A 187 29.39 0.18 2.08
CA PRO A 187 28.91 -0.70 1.02
C PRO A 187 29.15 -0.09 -0.38
N SER A 188 29.31 -0.94 -1.41
CA SER A 188 29.63 -0.50 -2.77
C SER A 188 28.47 0.22 -3.47
N SER A 189 27.22 -0.09 -3.11
CA SER A 189 26.03 0.61 -3.57
C SER A 189 26.03 2.08 -3.17
N LEU A 190 26.41 2.36 -1.92
CA LEU A 190 26.44 3.69 -1.32
C LEU A 190 27.58 4.56 -1.89
N LEU A 191 28.71 3.95 -2.26
CA LEU A 191 29.77 4.68 -2.97
C LEU A 191 29.37 5.07 -4.40
N ARG A 192 28.62 4.22 -5.11
CA ARG A 192 28.12 4.55 -6.45
C ARG A 192 27.08 5.67 -6.42
N ALA A 193 26.33 5.77 -5.33
CA ALA A 193 25.36 6.83 -5.10
C ALA A 193 25.99 8.11 -4.51
N ALA A 194 27.30 8.12 -4.24
CA ALA A 194 27.98 9.25 -3.62
C ALA A 194 27.92 10.50 -4.52
N GLN A 195 27.62 11.63 -3.90
CA GLN A 195 27.55 12.93 -4.55
C GLN A 195 28.53 13.89 -3.91
N ARG A 196 29.02 14.86 -4.70
CA ARG A 196 29.92 15.90 -4.23
C ARG A 196 29.18 17.24 -4.19
N VAL A 197 29.05 17.80 -3.00
CA VAL A 197 28.57 19.16 -2.80
C VAL A 197 29.78 20.08 -2.74
N ALA A 198 29.88 21.00 -3.69
CA ALA A 198 30.92 22.02 -3.70
C ALA A 198 30.26 23.40 -3.56
N ALA A 199 30.45 24.02 -2.40
CA ALA A 199 30.03 25.39 -2.16
C ALA A 199 30.95 26.38 -2.89
N ARG A 200 30.44 27.56 -3.26
CA ARG A 200 31.27 28.64 -3.82
C ARG A 200 32.00 29.38 -2.71
N VAL A 201 33.14 30.00 -3.03
CA VAL A 201 33.89 30.80 -2.05
C VAL A 201 33.11 32.04 -1.61
N TRP A 202 32.38 32.64 -2.55
CA TRP A 202 31.55 33.82 -2.34
C TRP A 202 30.12 33.43 -1.94
N SER A 203 29.52 34.22 -1.06
CA SER A 203 28.09 34.15 -0.73
C SER A 203 27.24 34.59 -1.92
N ASP A 204 26.05 34.01 -2.09
CA ASP A 204 25.07 34.44 -3.10
C ASP A 204 24.30 35.69 -2.65
N SER A 205 24.25 35.95 -1.33
CA SER A 205 23.63 37.12 -0.73
C SER A 205 24.66 38.08 -0.14
N ARG A 206 24.41 39.38 -0.31
CA ARG A 206 25.19 40.46 0.32
C ARG A 206 24.91 40.54 1.82
N TRP A 207 25.81 41.15 2.58
CA TRP A 207 25.56 41.40 4.00
C TRP A 207 24.43 42.42 4.20
N THR A 208 23.37 41.98 4.88
CA THR A 208 22.22 42.82 5.26
C THR A 208 22.32 43.38 6.68
N LEU A 209 23.49 43.28 7.31
CA LEU A 209 23.74 43.78 8.67
C LEU A 209 23.60 45.32 8.70
N THR A 210 22.74 45.82 9.58
CA THR A 210 22.62 47.26 9.85
C THR A 210 23.89 47.80 10.51
N THR A 211 24.25 49.06 10.25
CA THR A 211 25.39 49.77 10.88
C THR A 211 25.51 49.55 12.40
N PRO A 212 24.43 49.63 13.22
CA PRO A 212 24.54 49.33 14.66
C PRO A 212 24.84 47.86 14.95
N SER A 213 24.30 46.92 14.17
CA SER A 213 24.58 45.48 14.34
C SER A 213 26.02 45.13 13.97
N GLN A 214 26.62 45.85 13.00
CA GLN A 214 28.03 45.74 12.64
C GLN A 214 28.93 46.28 13.75
N ALA A 215 28.60 47.45 14.32
CA ALA A 215 29.33 48.01 15.46
C ALA A 215 29.27 47.08 16.69
N ALA A 216 28.12 46.46 16.93
CA ALA A 216 27.95 45.47 17.99
C ALA A 216 28.79 44.21 17.74
N LEU A 217 28.85 43.72 16.49
CA LEU A 217 29.69 42.58 16.11
C LEU A 217 31.17 42.90 16.29
N LEU A 218 31.62 44.09 15.85
CA LEU A 218 33.00 44.55 16.02
C LEU A 218 33.36 44.68 17.50
N HIS A 219 32.47 45.24 18.33
CA HIS A 219 32.67 45.30 19.78
C HIS A 219 32.81 43.90 20.39
N ARG A 220 32.05 42.91 19.90
CA ARG A 220 32.12 41.53 20.39
C ARG A 220 33.36 40.77 19.92
N LEU A 221 33.85 41.05 18.71
CA LEU A 221 35.10 40.50 18.18
C LEU A 221 36.32 41.09 18.89
N ASN A 222 36.29 42.38 19.27
CA ASN A 222 37.37 43.04 20.00
C ASN A 222 37.32 42.77 21.52
N GLY A 223 36.17 42.32 22.04
CA GLY A 223 36.00 41.95 23.43
C GLY A 223 36.90 40.77 23.84
N THR A 224 37.44 40.80 25.04
CA THR A 224 38.31 39.73 25.57
C THR A 224 37.54 38.47 25.98
N GLU A 225 36.21 38.53 26.04
CA GLU A 225 35.35 37.41 26.42
C GLU A 225 35.19 36.39 25.29
N ASN A 226 35.53 35.12 25.54
CA ASN A 226 35.33 34.00 24.60
C ASN A 226 33.86 33.56 24.55
N THR A 227 32.96 34.40 24.04
CA THR A 227 31.52 34.08 23.91
C THR A 227 31.02 34.02 22.48
N LEU A 228 31.86 34.35 21.49
CA LEU A 228 31.45 34.36 20.08
C LEU A 228 31.75 33.03 19.41
N SER A 229 30.69 32.38 18.94
CA SER A 229 30.70 31.14 18.18
C SER A 229 30.39 31.42 16.71
N PHE A 230 31.16 30.80 15.83
CA PHE A 230 30.85 30.72 14.41
C PHE A 230 30.00 29.48 14.17
N PHE A 231 28.90 29.62 13.43
CA PHE A 231 28.08 28.48 13.03
C PHE A 231 28.17 28.25 11.52
N LEU A 232 28.12 26.99 11.14
CA LEU A 232 27.91 26.53 9.78
C LEU A 232 26.77 25.51 9.80
N SER A 233 25.73 25.75 9.01
CA SER A 233 24.65 24.81 8.77
C SER A 233 24.56 24.41 7.31
N ILE A 234 24.20 23.14 7.11
CA ILE A 234 24.00 22.53 5.80
C ILE A 234 22.59 21.94 5.84
N ASP A 235 21.75 22.42 4.93
CA ASP A 235 20.43 21.86 4.64
C ASP A 235 20.49 21.15 3.28
N MET A 236 19.93 19.96 3.20
CA MET A 236 19.93 19.13 2.00
C MET A 236 18.54 18.60 1.76
N ALA A 237 18.01 18.82 0.56
CA ALA A 237 16.72 18.30 0.15
C ALA A 237 16.86 17.27 -0.98
N ARG A 238 16.06 16.21 -0.87
CA ARG A 238 15.91 15.16 -1.88
C ARG A 238 14.71 15.44 -2.78
N GLU A 239 14.67 14.75 -3.91
CA GLU A 239 13.45 14.65 -4.70
C GLU A 239 12.38 13.96 -3.85
N GLN A 240 11.13 14.47 -3.85
CA GLN A 240 10.06 13.98 -2.98
C GLN A 240 9.89 12.46 -3.12
N THR A 241 10.39 11.72 -2.13
CA THR A 241 10.17 10.28 -1.99
C THR A 241 9.26 10.06 -0.78
N ALA A 242 8.70 8.87 -0.58
CA ALA A 242 7.82 8.60 0.56
C ALA A 242 8.54 8.63 1.95
N PHE A 243 9.68 9.30 2.07
CA PHE A 243 10.65 9.26 3.16
C PHE A 243 11.06 10.67 3.60
N ALA A 244 12.04 10.79 4.50
CA ALA A 244 12.53 12.10 4.94
C ALA A 244 13.19 12.85 3.77
N ASP A 245 12.57 13.95 3.36
CA ASP A 245 12.97 14.71 2.17
C ASP A 245 13.94 15.85 2.48
N SER A 246 14.06 16.29 3.73
CA SER A 246 14.94 17.40 4.15
C SER A 246 15.86 16.99 5.31
N PHE A 247 17.13 17.36 5.23
CA PHE A 247 18.15 17.01 6.20
C PHE A 247 18.93 18.23 6.65
N TYR A 248 18.91 18.49 7.95
CA TYR A 248 19.55 19.65 8.55
C TYR A 248 20.68 19.24 9.50
N ARG A 249 21.85 19.87 9.35
CA ARG A 249 22.98 19.74 10.27
C ARG A 249 23.64 21.08 10.49
N SER A 250 23.76 21.48 11.75
CA SER A 250 24.49 22.69 12.15
C SER A 250 25.64 22.35 13.09
N ARG A 251 26.73 23.09 12.97
CA ARG A 251 27.88 23.04 13.86
C ARG A 251 28.23 24.46 14.27
N SER A 252 28.31 24.68 15.58
CA SER A 252 28.94 25.87 16.14
C SER A 252 30.32 25.57 16.74
N VAL A 253 31.27 26.47 16.47
CA VAL A 253 32.66 26.42 16.92
C VAL A 253 32.97 27.74 17.62
N LEU A 254 33.59 27.67 18.79
CA LEU A 254 34.03 28.86 19.52
C LEU A 254 35.24 29.49 18.83
N LEU A 255 35.21 30.79 18.59
CA LEU A 255 36.29 31.50 17.92
C LEU A 255 37.44 31.82 18.89
N ASP A 256 38.66 31.44 18.50
CA ASP A 256 39.86 31.75 19.27
C ASP A 256 40.23 33.24 19.17
N ALA A 257 40.97 33.77 20.14
CA ALA A 257 41.36 35.18 20.20
C ALA A 257 42.08 35.66 18.92
N ALA A 258 42.95 34.82 18.34
CA ALA A 258 43.64 35.13 17.09
C ALA A 258 42.67 35.24 15.89
N THR A 259 41.69 34.34 15.80
CA THR A 259 40.68 34.35 14.74
C THR A 259 39.74 35.56 14.86
N ARG A 260 39.40 35.95 16.09
CA ARG A 260 38.55 37.13 16.33
C ARG A 260 39.28 38.43 15.98
N HIS A 261 40.55 38.55 16.33
CA HIS A 261 41.34 39.73 16.00
C HIS A 261 41.53 39.90 14.49
N THR A 262 41.79 38.80 13.77
CA THR A 262 41.92 38.82 12.29
C THR A 262 40.61 39.17 11.60
N LEU A 263 39.47 38.66 12.07
CA LEU A 263 38.14 39.05 11.58
C LEU A 263 37.79 40.51 11.93
N ALA A 264 38.17 40.99 13.12
CA ALA A 264 37.98 42.38 13.52
C ALA A 264 38.79 43.34 12.62
N LEU A 265 40.02 42.97 12.25
CA LEU A 265 40.83 43.71 11.29
C LEU A 265 40.18 43.74 9.90
N GLY A 266 39.62 42.62 9.44
CA GLY A 266 38.87 42.55 8.18
C GLY A 266 37.60 43.39 8.15
N LEU A 267 36.97 43.63 9.31
CA LEU A 267 35.82 44.54 9.43
C LEU A 267 36.21 46.01 9.53
N ALA A 268 37.36 46.31 10.14
CA ALA A 268 37.80 47.67 10.42
C ALA A 268 38.49 48.32 9.22
N VAL A 269 39.15 47.53 8.38
CA VAL A 269 39.92 48.04 7.23
C VAL A 269 39.10 47.90 5.96
N ASN A 270 38.74 49.03 5.34
CA ASN A 270 37.89 49.04 4.14
C ASN A 270 38.59 48.52 2.86
N THR A 271 39.90 48.30 2.86
CA THR A 271 40.61 47.78 1.69
C THR A 271 41.96 47.16 2.08
N THR A 272 42.05 45.84 2.12
CA THR A 272 43.35 45.15 1.99
C THR A 272 43.22 44.00 1.02
N HIS A 273 43.95 44.08 -0.09
CA HIS A 273 44.26 42.92 -0.91
C HIS A 273 45.70 42.48 -0.55
N PRO A 274 45.92 41.26 -0.03
CA PRO A 274 44.93 40.21 0.28
C PRO A 274 44.18 40.46 1.61
N PRO A 275 42.92 40.00 1.74
CA PRO A 275 42.15 40.15 2.97
C PRO A 275 42.73 39.29 4.10
N PRO A 276 42.64 39.72 5.37
CA PRO A 276 43.09 38.91 6.50
C PRO A 276 42.24 37.64 6.61
N THR A 277 42.90 36.49 6.55
CA THR A 277 42.25 35.17 6.54
C THR A 277 42.29 34.55 7.94
N ALA A 278 41.13 34.26 8.52
CA ALA A 278 41.01 33.57 9.79
C ALA A 278 40.77 32.07 9.56
N ARG A 279 41.52 31.22 10.26
CA ARG A 279 41.34 29.76 10.22
C ARG A 279 40.49 29.30 11.39
N VAL A 280 39.40 28.59 11.12
CA VAL A 280 38.55 27.95 12.13
C VAL A 280 38.67 26.44 12.01
N ASP A 281 39.22 25.80 13.04
CA ASP A 281 39.34 24.34 13.09
C ASP A 281 37.99 23.66 13.40
N ASP A 282 37.84 22.39 13.01
CA ASP A 282 36.62 21.57 13.21
C ASP A 282 35.30 22.19 12.72
N CYS A 283 35.36 22.89 11.58
CA CYS A 283 34.29 23.71 11.05
C CYS A 283 33.18 22.88 10.40
N TYR A 284 33.52 21.97 9.48
CA TYR A 284 32.54 21.18 8.74
C TYR A 284 32.99 19.72 8.54
N PRO A 285 32.05 18.76 8.39
CA PRO A 285 32.39 17.37 8.14
C PRO A 285 32.72 17.14 6.66
N ALA A 286 33.79 16.38 6.38
CA ALA A 286 34.16 16.02 5.02
C ALA A 286 33.15 15.05 4.37
N VAL A 287 32.58 14.14 5.16
CA VAL A 287 31.70 13.07 4.68
C VAL A 287 30.42 12.98 5.51
N LEU A 288 29.28 13.02 4.85
CA LEU A 288 27.94 12.91 5.44
C LEU A 288 27.17 11.74 4.83
N ARG A 289 26.56 10.92 5.68
CA ARG A 289 25.60 9.89 5.26
C ARG A 289 24.17 10.34 5.49
N LEU A 290 23.33 10.22 4.48
CA LEU A 290 21.92 10.59 4.57
C LEU A 290 21.07 9.32 4.67
N PRO A 291 20.50 9.02 5.85
CA PRO A 291 19.67 7.83 6.02
C PRO A 291 18.37 7.93 5.22
N CYS A 292 17.79 6.78 4.89
CA CYS A 292 16.49 6.73 4.21
C CYS A 292 15.32 6.84 5.20
N VAL A 293 15.46 6.35 6.44
CA VAL A 293 14.36 6.24 7.41
C VAL A 293 14.75 6.86 8.76
N GLY A 294 13.85 7.68 9.31
CA GLY A 294 13.79 8.00 10.74
C GLY A 294 14.73 9.09 11.29
N ALA A 295 15.85 9.41 10.64
CA ALA A 295 16.75 10.48 11.11
C ALA A 295 16.84 11.63 10.09
N THR A 296 16.43 12.82 10.52
CA THR A 296 16.53 14.07 9.74
C THR A 296 17.90 14.74 9.87
N SER A 297 18.78 14.19 10.72
CA SER A 297 20.17 14.63 10.80
C SER A 297 21.07 13.67 10.00
N PRO A 298 21.87 14.18 9.04
CA PRO A 298 22.91 13.41 8.37
C PRO A 298 23.84 12.76 9.40
N ALA A 299 24.24 11.50 9.22
CA ALA A 299 25.19 10.81 10.11
C ALA A 299 26.64 11.10 9.70
N LEU A 300 27.54 11.20 10.70
CA LEU A 300 28.98 11.30 10.45
C LEU A 300 29.54 9.91 10.14
N VAL A 301 30.31 9.80 9.06
CA VAL A 301 31.08 8.58 8.80
C VAL A 301 32.40 8.68 9.58
N PRO A 302 32.73 7.71 10.45
CA PRO A 302 34.03 7.68 11.11
C PRO A 302 35.10 7.35 10.07
N SER A 303 35.97 8.32 9.78
CA SER A 303 37.12 8.16 8.88
C SER A 303 38.43 8.13 9.68
N SER A 304 39.48 7.55 9.09
CA SER A 304 40.85 7.56 9.60
C SER A 304 41.55 8.92 9.47
N VAL A 305 41.06 9.77 8.57
CA VAL A 305 41.47 11.18 8.41
C VAL A 305 40.49 12.02 9.22
N GLY A 306 40.97 13.11 9.85
CA GLY A 306 40.20 13.93 10.80
C GLY A 306 38.71 14.06 10.43
N GLN A 307 37.83 13.83 11.41
CA GLN A 307 36.38 13.74 11.18
C GLN A 307 35.77 15.03 10.63
N ARG A 308 36.50 16.15 10.73
CA ARG A 308 36.09 17.50 10.34
C ARG A 308 37.28 18.25 9.75
N GLU A 309 36.98 19.09 8.78
CA GLU A 309 37.95 19.92 8.08
C GLU A 309 37.92 21.37 8.63
N PRO A 310 39.07 22.07 8.62
CA PRO A 310 39.11 23.49 8.94
C PRO A 310 38.46 24.31 7.80
N CYS A 311 37.91 25.47 8.14
CA CYS A 311 37.46 26.46 7.16
C CYS A 311 38.25 27.77 7.32
N TYR A 312 38.39 28.50 6.22
CA TYR A 312 39.04 29.79 6.16
C TYR A 312 38.00 30.87 5.88
N LEU A 313 38.01 31.90 6.72
CA LEU A 313 37.06 33.00 6.70
C LEU A 313 37.80 34.28 6.33
N ALA A 314 37.28 35.02 5.35
CA ALA A 314 37.74 36.36 5.03
C ALA A 314 36.54 37.28 4.85
N ILE A 315 36.67 38.50 5.36
CA ILE A 315 35.66 39.54 5.19
C ILE A 315 36.20 40.49 4.15
N VAL A 316 35.47 40.64 3.05
CA VAL A 316 35.88 41.47 1.92
C VAL A 316 34.87 42.60 1.75
N THR A 317 35.38 43.82 1.79
CA THR A 317 34.69 45.06 1.43
C THR A 317 34.93 45.33 -0.05
N THR A 318 33.86 45.63 -0.78
CA THR A 318 33.94 46.04 -2.20
C THR A 318 33.53 47.49 -2.29
N ASP A 319 34.34 48.32 -2.95
CA ASP A 319 34.14 49.77 -3.05
C ASP A 319 33.07 50.17 -4.09
N ASP A 320 32.58 49.23 -4.88
CA ASP A 320 31.56 49.46 -5.90
C ASP A 320 30.16 49.47 -5.26
N GLY A 321 29.83 50.57 -4.58
CA GLY A 321 28.45 50.87 -4.19
C GLY A 321 27.61 51.13 -5.44
N ILE A 322 26.92 50.09 -5.93
CA ILE A 322 26.11 50.13 -7.15
C ILE A 322 25.00 51.20 -7.07
N ASP A 323 24.58 51.59 -5.86
CA ASP A 323 23.42 52.46 -5.62
C ASP A 323 23.73 53.85 -5.03
N GLY A 324 25.00 54.30 -5.01
CA GLY A 324 25.34 55.62 -4.46
C GLY A 324 25.09 55.77 -2.94
N SER A 325 24.87 54.65 -2.24
CA SER A 325 24.86 54.59 -0.78
C SER A 325 26.29 54.77 -0.26
N THR A 326 26.46 55.58 0.79
CA THR A 326 27.75 55.88 1.43
C THR A 326 28.35 54.70 2.20
N GLU A 327 27.66 53.55 2.26
CA GLU A 327 28.11 52.34 2.96
C GLU A 327 28.71 51.33 1.97
N PRO A 328 29.93 50.80 2.22
CA PRO A 328 30.56 49.81 1.35
C PRO A 328 29.85 48.45 1.44
N ASP A 329 29.71 47.77 0.31
CA ASP A 329 29.15 46.43 0.29
C ASP A 329 30.16 45.42 0.85
N ARG A 330 29.69 44.56 1.75
CA ARG A 330 30.52 43.57 2.47
C ARG A 330 30.06 42.16 2.18
N TRP A 331 31.03 41.26 2.06
CA TRP A 331 30.82 39.84 1.81
C TRP A 331 31.65 38.99 2.76
N LEU A 332 31.08 37.86 3.20
CA LEU A 332 31.82 36.81 3.89
C LEU A 332 32.27 35.80 2.85
N GLN A 333 33.58 35.58 2.75
CA GLN A 333 34.15 34.48 2.01
C GLN A 333 34.40 33.31 2.95
N VAL A 334 33.95 32.14 2.54
CA VAL A 334 34.17 30.89 3.26
C VAL A 334 34.81 29.89 2.30
N SER A 335 36.05 29.49 2.59
CA SER A 335 36.83 28.58 1.74
C SER A 335 37.38 27.39 2.51
N ALA A 336 37.72 26.34 1.77
CA ALA A 336 38.44 25.18 2.28
C ALA A 336 39.97 25.42 2.32
N ASP A 337 40.46 26.43 1.61
CA ASP A 337 41.88 26.77 1.52
C ASP A 337 42.19 28.21 1.93
N ALA A 338 43.41 28.43 2.42
CA ALA A 338 43.87 29.77 2.84
C ALA A 338 43.96 30.78 1.69
N ASN A 339 44.09 30.32 0.45
CA ASN A 339 44.17 31.18 -0.73
C ASN A 339 42.79 31.54 -1.31
N HIS A 340 41.70 31.09 -0.70
CA HIS A 340 40.33 31.35 -1.14
C HIS A 340 40.06 30.94 -2.60
N THR A 341 40.70 29.86 -3.07
CA THR A 341 40.52 29.34 -4.43
C THR A 341 39.46 28.24 -4.53
N ARG A 342 39.17 27.57 -3.40
CA ARG A 342 38.24 26.44 -3.32
C ARG A 342 37.22 26.68 -2.22
N GLY A 343 35.93 26.61 -2.58
CA GLY A 343 34.87 26.63 -1.58
C GLY A 343 34.76 25.29 -0.85
N LEU A 344 33.89 25.25 0.15
CA LEU A 344 33.69 24.08 1.00
C LEU A 344 33.26 22.88 0.16
N THR A 345 33.90 21.73 0.34
CA THR A 345 33.54 20.50 -0.37
C THR A 345 33.11 19.44 0.62
N VAL A 346 31.87 18.97 0.49
CA VAL A 346 31.30 17.91 1.33
C VAL A 346 30.90 16.74 0.44
N VAL A 347 31.34 15.53 0.80
CA VAL A 347 30.89 14.31 0.14
C VAL A 347 29.65 13.79 0.85
N VAL A 348 28.59 13.61 0.09
CA VAL A 348 27.29 13.16 0.58
C VAL A 348 27.02 11.75 0.08
N LEU A 349 26.61 10.88 1.00
CA LEU A 349 26.34 9.48 0.77
C LEU A 349 24.85 9.21 1.00
N PRO A 350 24.00 9.34 -0.03
CA PRO A 350 22.60 9.02 0.08
C PRO A 350 22.36 7.51 0.14
N ASP A 351 21.63 7.07 1.17
CA ASP A 351 21.08 5.71 1.20
C ASP A 351 20.02 5.56 0.09
N GLN A 352 20.01 4.40 -0.57
CA GLN A 352 18.98 4.09 -1.57
C GLN A 352 17.61 3.90 -0.91
N ALA A 353 16.55 4.28 -1.63
CA ALA A 353 15.18 4.17 -1.15
C ALA A 353 14.43 3.06 -1.90
N PRO A 354 13.59 2.26 -1.23
CA PRO A 354 12.68 1.38 -1.92
C PRO A 354 11.59 2.19 -2.63
N GLU A 355 11.20 1.78 -3.83
CA GLU A 355 10.08 2.39 -4.57
C GLU A 355 8.80 1.54 -4.53
N GLY A 356 7.67 2.20 -4.81
CA GLY A 356 6.36 1.57 -4.95
C GLY A 356 5.84 0.95 -3.64
N PHE A 357 5.27 -0.26 -3.74
CA PHE A 357 4.66 -0.95 -2.59
C PHE A 357 5.65 -1.21 -1.44
N ALA A 358 6.94 -1.37 -1.74
CA ALA A 358 7.96 -1.52 -0.69
C ALA A 358 8.19 -0.26 0.13
N ALA A 359 8.00 0.92 -0.44
CA ALA A 359 8.09 2.16 0.32
C ALA A 359 7.03 2.21 1.43
N SER A 360 5.81 1.82 1.09
CA SER A 360 4.69 1.70 2.05
C SER A 360 4.89 0.58 3.08
N LEU A 361 5.60 -0.48 2.73
CA LEU A 361 5.93 -1.58 3.65
C LEU A 361 7.08 -1.21 4.60
N ALA A 362 8.04 -0.39 4.17
CA ALA A 362 9.15 0.06 5.00
C ALA A 362 8.67 0.91 6.19
N THR A 363 7.57 1.65 6.03
CA THR A 363 6.96 2.47 7.09
C THR A 363 6.04 1.67 8.02
N THR A 364 5.23 0.75 7.47
CA THR A 364 4.21 -0.02 8.23
C THR A 364 4.77 -1.32 8.83
N GLY A 365 5.90 -1.80 8.31
CA GLY A 365 6.55 -3.05 8.70
C GLY A 365 5.93 -4.26 8.02
N LEU A 366 6.78 -5.09 7.40
CA LEU A 366 6.39 -6.29 6.65
C LEU A 366 5.57 -7.28 7.49
N ILE A 367 5.91 -7.43 8.78
CA ILE A 367 5.24 -8.34 9.70
C ILE A 367 3.79 -7.91 9.94
N GLY A 368 3.52 -6.61 10.04
CA GLY A 368 2.17 -6.08 10.26
C GLY A 368 1.26 -6.32 9.06
N VAL A 369 1.77 -6.08 7.85
CA VAL A 369 1.01 -6.33 6.61
C VAL A 369 0.76 -7.83 6.40
N TYR A 370 1.74 -8.68 6.70
CA TYR A 370 1.55 -10.13 6.67
C TYR A 370 0.46 -10.60 7.65
N LEU A 371 0.54 -10.17 8.92
CA LEU A 371 -0.43 -10.57 9.94
C LEU A 371 -1.84 -10.10 9.60
N THR A 372 -2.01 -8.87 9.14
CA THR A 372 -3.32 -8.34 8.75
C THR A 372 -3.92 -9.13 7.59
N PHE A 373 -3.13 -9.49 6.57
CA PHE A 373 -3.58 -10.32 5.46
C PHE A 373 -4.03 -11.72 5.93
N VAL A 374 -3.17 -12.44 6.67
CA VAL A 374 -3.46 -13.80 7.13
C VAL A 374 -4.64 -13.82 8.10
N LEU A 375 -4.73 -12.87 9.03
CA LEU A 375 -5.86 -12.77 9.95
C LEU A 375 -7.17 -12.43 9.24
N SER A 376 -7.13 -11.60 8.20
CA SER A 376 -8.31 -11.26 7.39
C SER A 376 -8.86 -12.51 6.72
N ILE A 377 -8.02 -13.25 5.98
CA ILE A 377 -8.46 -14.48 5.30
C ILE A 377 -8.88 -15.54 6.31
N GLY A 378 -8.13 -15.70 7.41
CA GLY A 378 -8.48 -16.63 8.49
C GLY A 378 -9.85 -16.31 9.11
N ARG A 379 -10.19 -15.02 9.26
CA ARG A 379 -11.51 -14.60 9.73
C ARG A 379 -12.61 -14.96 8.72
N PHE A 380 -12.40 -14.71 7.43
CA PHE A 380 -13.36 -15.11 6.39
C PHE A 380 -13.57 -16.62 6.38
N LEU A 381 -12.49 -17.42 6.36
CA LEU A 381 -12.57 -18.89 6.43
C LEU A 381 -13.31 -19.36 7.69
N ARG A 382 -13.08 -18.70 8.83
CA ARG A 382 -13.78 -19.04 10.06
C ARG A 382 -15.29 -18.84 9.94
N VAL A 383 -15.76 -17.77 9.32
CA VAL A 383 -17.19 -17.52 9.10
C VAL A 383 -17.85 -18.67 8.32
N TYR A 384 -17.19 -19.24 7.32
CA TYR A 384 -17.74 -20.37 6.55
C TYR A 384 -17.81 -21.69 7.32
N VAL A 385 -16.89 -21.93 8.26
CA VAL A 385 -16.82 -23.22 8.99
C VAL A 385 -17.55 -23.14 10.33
N THR A 386 -17.70 -21.96 10.91
CA THR A 386 -18.45 -21.75 12.15
C THR A 386 -19.92 -21.51 11.86
N GLY A 387 -20.81 -22.11 12.66
CA GLY A 387 -22.25 -21.86 12.54
C GLY A 387 -23.01 -22.92 11.73
N ILE A 388 -22.32 -23.83 11.02
CA ILE A 388 -22.94 -24.92 10.25
C ILE A 388 -24.02 -25.67 11.05
N ALA A 389 -23.77 -25.94 12.35
CA ALA A 389 -24.73 -26.64 13.19
C ALA A 389 -26.07 -25.89 13.41
N ARG A 390 -26.07 -24.55 13.31
CA ARG A 390 -27.28 -23.72 13.44
C ARG A 390 -28.17 -23.82 12.20
N ASP A 391 -27.57 -24.09 11.05
CA ASP A 391 -28.25 -24.06 9.76
C ASP A 391 -28.87 -25.41 9.38
N ILE A 392 -28.45 -26.50 10.05
CA ILE A 392 -28.95 -27.89 9.82
C ILE A 392 -30.49 -27.98 9.69
N PRO A 393 -31.31 -27.38 10.57
CA PRO A 393 -32.76 -27.51 10.47
C PRO A 393 -33.34 -26.92 9.18
N PHE A 394 -32.63 -25.99 8.56
CA PHE A 394 -33.06 -25.26 7.37
C PHE A 394 -32.43 -25.81 6.09
N GLU A 395 -31.22 -26.37 6.14
CA GLU A 395 -30.55 -27.00 4.99
C GLU A 395 -30.97 -28.46 4.77
N ASP A 396 -31.19 -29.24 5.84
CA ASP A 396 -31.48 -30.69 5.78
C ASP A 396 -32.98 -31.04 5.91
N MET A 397 -33.88 -30.19 5.40
CA MET A 397 -35.34 -30.38 5.50
C MET A 397 -35.85 -31.57 4.71
N ARG A 398 -36.71 -32.45 5.25
CA ARG A 398 -37.18 -33.70 4.59
C ARG A 398 -37.90 -33.56 3.24
N THR A 399 -38.68 -32.50 3.05
CA THR A 399 -39.42 -32.22 1.81
C THR A 399 -39.64 -30.70 1.70
N PRO A 400 -38.82 -29.96 0.94
CA PRO A 400 -38.93 -28.50 0.86
C PRO A 400 -40.06 -28.01 -0.07
N GLN A 401 -40.59 -28.88 -0.94
CA GLN A 401 -41.53 -28.51 -2.01
C GLN A 401 -42.80 -27.80 -1.52
N ARG A 402 -43.37 -28.22 -0.38
CA ARG A 402 -44.58 -27.59 0.16
C ARG A 402 -44.35 -26.15 0.60
N ILE A 403 -43.16 -25.85 1.13
CA ILE A 403 -42.83 -24.49 1.55
C ILE A 403 -42.53 -23.64 0.31
N LEU A 404 -41.88 -24.21 -0.71
CA LEU A 404 -41.71 -23.55 -2.00
C LEU A 404 -43.04 -23.26 -2.68
N ALA A 405 -44.05 -24.13 -2.55
CA ALA A 405 -45.40 -23.88 -3.04
C ALA A 405 -46.04 -22.65 -2.37
N ILE A 406 -45.89 -22.49 -1.05
CA ILE A 406 -46.37 -21.29 -0.34
C ILE A 406 -45.69 -20.02 -0.86
N ILE A 407 -44.38 -20.08 -1.15
CA ILE A 407 -43.63 -18.94 -1.71
C ILE A 407 -44.08 -18.65 -3.15
N ALA A 408 -44.38 -19.69 -3.95
CA ALA A 408 -44.94 -19.53 -5.29
C ALA A 408 -46.36 -18.93 -5.26
N ASP A 409 -47.20 -19.35 -4.31
CA ASP A 409 -48.53 -18.77 -4.08
C ASP A 409 -48.42 -17.30 -3.66
N LEU A 410 -47.42 -16.95 -2.86
CA LEU A 410 -47.12 -15.57 -2.48
C LEU A 410 -46.70 -14.72 -3.70
N ALA A 411 -45.87 -15.27 -4.59
CA ALA A 411 -45.52 -14.62 -5.85
C ALA A 411 -46.75 -14.45 -6.77
N THR A 412 -47.62 -15.46 -6.83
CA THR A 412 -48.87 -15.42 -7.60
C THR A 412 -49.84 -14.37 -7.05
N ALA A 413 -49.97 -14.27 -5.72
CA ALA A 413 -50.77 -13.25 -5.06
C ALA A 413 -50.25 -11.82 -5.36
N ARG A 414 -48.92 -11.68 -5.49
CA ARG A 414 -48.28 -10.41 -5.88
C ARG A 414 -48.56 -10.04 -7.33
N GLU A 415 -48.41 -10.98 -8.27
CA GLU A 415 -48.74 -10.77 -9.68
C GLU A 415 -50.21 -10.42 -9.89
N ALA A 416 -51.10 -11.00 -9.08
CA ALA A 416 -52.53 -10.69 -9.07
C ALA A 416 -52.90 -9.37 -8.36
N GLY A 417 -51.95 -8.69 -7.71
CA GLY A 417 -52.20 -7.47 -6.93
C GLY A 417 -53.02 -7.71 -5.64
N ALA A 418 -53.14 -8.95 -5.17
CA ALA A 418 -53.89 -9.34 -3.97
C ALA A 418 -53.05 -9.16 -2.69
N PHE A 419 -52.71 -7.92 -2.36
CA PHE A 419 -51.81 -7.55 -1.26
C PHE A 419 -52.25 -8.05 0.14
N GLY A 420 -53.56 -8.19 0.38
CA GLY A 420 -54.06 -8.76 1.63
C GLY A 420 -53.66 -10.23 1.80
N LEU A 421 -53.82 -11.01 0.73
CA LEU A 421 -53.45 -12.43 0.69
C LEU A 421 -51.94 -12.61 0.75
N GLU A 422 -51.16 -11.76 0.07
CA GLU A 422 -49.69 -11.76 0.16
C GLU A 422 -49.22 -11.62 1.62
N ARG A 423 -49.79 -10.66 2.36
CA ARG A 423 -49.45 -10.44 3.76
C ARG A 423 -49.86 -11.60 4.67
N ASP A 424 -51.00 -12.22 4.41
CA ASP A 424 -51.47 -13.37 5.21
C ASP A 424 -50.62 -14.63 4.94
N LEU A 425 -50.26 -14.90 3.68
CA LEU A 425 -49.33 -15.97 3.31
C LEU A 425 -47.95 -15.74 3.94
N TYR A 426 -47.45 -14.50 3.93
CA TYR A 426 -46.20 -14.15 4.59
C TYR A 426 -46.23 -14.44 6.09
N ARG A 427 -47.32 -14.12 6.80
CA ARG A 427 -47.47 -14.43 8.24
C ARG A 427 -47.46 -15.94 8.50
N VAL A 428 -48.12 -16.72 7.65
CA VAL A 428 -48.09 -18.20 7.74
C VAL A 428 -46.67 -18.72 7.55
N LEU A 429 -45.95 -18.21 6.54
CA LEU A 429 -44.56 -18.58 6.29
C LEU A 429 -43.65 -18.23 7.47
N LEU A 430 -43.80 -17.03 8.04
CA LEU A 430 -43.02 -16.57 9.19
C LEU A 430 -43.25 -17.44 10.43
N ASN A 431 -44.52 -17.75 10.75
CA ASN A 431 -44.88 -18.61 11.88
C ASN A 431 -44.28 -20.02 11.74
N LEU A 432 -44.23 -20.53 10.51
CA LEU A 432 -43.63 -21.84 10.21
C LEU A 432 -42.12 -21.85 10.48
N TYR A 433 -41.39 -20.79 10.13
CA TYR A 433 -39.96 -20.66 10.40
C TYR A 433 -39.64 -20.34 11.87
N LEU A 434 -40.56 -19.71 12.60
CA LEU A 434 -40.40 -19.45 14.04
C LEU A 434 -40.46 -20.72 14.89
N SER A 435 -41.18 -21.76 14.45
CA SER A 435 -41.32 -23.03 15.18
C SER A 435 -40.64 -24.19 14.46
N GLN A 436 -39.48 -24.62 14.96
CA GLN A 436 -38.76 -25.77 14.41
C GLN A 436 -39.59 -27.07 14.41
N GLU A 437 -40.50 -27.23 15.38
CA GLU A 437 -41.37 -28.40 15.45
C GLU A 437 -42.42 -28.37 14.33
N GLN A 438 -43.02 -27.21 14.05
CA GLN A 438 -43.95 -27.06 12.93
C GLN A 438 -43.24 -27.27 11.60
N LEU A 439 -42.06 -26.67 11.42
CA LEU A 439 -41.22 -26.85 10.24
C LEU A 439 -40.90 -28.34 9.99
N ARG A 440 -40.49 -29.07 11.03
CA ARG A 440 -40.21 -30.51 10.94
C ARG A 440 -41.45 -31.34 10.62
N ARG A 441 -42.60 -31.06 11.25
CA ARG A 441 -43.86 -31.77 10.98
C ARG A 441 -44.35 -31.51 9.56
N PHE A 442 -44.21 -30.27 9.08
CA PHE A 442 -44.65 -29.86 7.75
C PHE A 442 -43.80 -30.50 6.63
N THR A 443 -42.49 -30.60 6.86
CA THR A 443 -41.54 -31.23 5.93
C THR A 443 -41.51 -32.77 6.00
N ALA A 444 -42.10 -33.39 7.02
CA ALA A 444 -42.12 -34.85 7.17
C ALA A 444 -43.33 -35.58 6.54
N LYS A 445 -44.40 -34.87 6.17
CA LYS A 445 -45.72 -35.43 5.84
C LYS A 445 -45.88 -35.98 4.39
N GLU A 446 -44.89 -36.68 3.84
CA GLU A 446 -44.93 -37.20 2.46
C GLU A 446 -45.40 -38.67 2.33
N HIS A 447 -45.84 -39.33 3.41
CA HIS A 447 -46.33 -40.72 3.37
C HIS A 447 -47.78 -40.88 3.84
N ALA A 448 -48.63 -39.95 3.44
CA ALA A 448 -50.08 -40.12 3.49
C ALA A 448 -50.66 -39.22 2.41
N ASP A 449 -50.70 -39.74 1.18
CA ASP A 449 -51.82 -39.66 0.23
C ASP A 449 -51.46 -40.41 -1.06
#